data_AF-A0A1G0XAY3-F1
#
_entry.id   AF-A0A1G0XAY3-F1
#
_cell.length_a   1.000
_cell.length_b   1.000
_cell.length_c   1.000
_cell.angle_alpha   90.00
_cell.angle_beta   90.00
_cell.angle_gamma   90.00
#
_symmetry.space_group_name_H-M   'P 1'
#
loop_
_entity.id
_entity.type
_entity.pdbx_description
1 polymer ?
#
loop_
_entity_poly.entity_id
_entity_poly.type
_entity_poly.pdbx_seq_one_letter_code
_entity_poly.pdbx_strand_id
1 'polypeptide(L)'
;MDERNFISLWIQNLKTESIKNFPADFIVTSEFKNYNLPGNGLLIGKEFFGDYELISAEGSEVLRVESYEKAKYFIYANRNKPKILAVPIDETTIRNMNKKYEKYLDSIIKRIDQDYRSKFPGAKNFSEILNQIFNHLNLIRLK
;
A
#
# COMPACT_ATOMS: atom_id res chain seq x y z
N MET A 1 9.64 -17.65 -21.78
CA MET A 1 9.57 -17.25 -20.37
C MET A 1 8.24 -17.74 -19.83
N ASP A 2 8.21 -18.31 -18.63
CA ASP A 2 6.95 -18.69 -17.96
C ASP A 2 6.56 -17.62 -16.92
N GLU A 3 5.38 -17.79 -16.32
CA GLU A 3 4.82 -16.84 -15.36
C GLU A 3 5.63 -16.75 -14.06
N ARG A 4 6.21 -17.86 -13.60
CA ARG A 4 7.05 -17.87 -12.38
C ARG A 4 8.32 -17.04 -12.56
N ASN A 5 8.95 -17.17 -13.73
CA ASN A 5 10.09 -16.37 -14.12
C ASN A 5 9.71 -14.90 -14.31
N PHE A 6 8.52 -14.62 -14.87
CA PHE A 6 8.00 -13.26 -14.99
C PHE A 6 7.82 -12.59 -13.62
N ILE A 7 7.17 -13.28 -12.67
CA ILE A 7 6.98 -12.79 -11.29
C ILE A 7 8.33 -12.50 -10.63
N SER A 8 9.27 -13.45 -10.72
CA SER A 8 10.60 -13.33 -10.12
C SER A 8 11.37 -12.13 -10.69
N LEU A 9 11.32 -11.95 -12.02
CA LEU A 9 11.92 -10.82 -12.71
C LEU A 9 11.37 -9.48 -12.20
N TRP A 10 10.04 -9.34 -12.15
CA TRP A 10 9.42 -8.08 -11.71
C TRP A 10 9.68 -7.75 -10.24
N ILE A 11 9.72 -8.76 -9.36
CA ILE A 11 10.13 -8.59 -7.97
C ILE A 11 11.55 -8.02 -7.89
N GLN A 12 12.49 -8.58 -8.66
CA GLN A 12 13.89 -8.13 -8.66
C GLN A 12 14.04 -6.73 -9.26
N ASN A 13 13.35 -6.45 -10.36
CA ASN A 13 13.34 -5.13 -10.99
C ASN A 13 12.84 -4.05 -10.01
N LEU A 14 11.70 -4.27 -9.36
CA LEU A 14 11.14 -3.31 -8.42
C LEU A 14 12.01 -3.14 -7.17
N LYS A 15 12.67 -4.20 -6.69
CA LYS A 15 13.67 -4.08 -5.60
C LYS A 15 14.87 -3.23 -6.03
N THR A 16 15.35 -3.42 -7.25
CA THR A 16 16.51 -2.69 -7.81
C THR A 16 16.17 -1.22 -8.07
N GLU A 17 14.94 -0.93 -8.51
CA GLU A 17 14.43 0.43 -8.72
C GLU A 17 14.18 1.21 -7.42
N SER A 18 14.31 0.57 -6.25
CA SER A 18 13.99 1.13 -4.92
C SER A 18 12.56 1.68 -4.83
N ILE A 19 11.62 0.78 -4.56
CA ILE A 19 10.20 1.13 -4.42
C ILE A 19 10.01 2.21 -3.36
N LYS A 20 9.36 3.31 -3.75
CA LYS A 20 9.10 4.43 -2.85
C LYS A 20 8.40 3.98 -1.56
N ASN A 21 8.89 4.47 -0.45
CA ASN A 21 8.37 4.22 0.88
C ASN A 21 7.34 5.29 1.26
N PHE A 22 6.10 4.85 1.50
CA PHE A 22 5.07 5.70 2.05
C PHE A 22 5.15 5.69 3.58
N PRO A 23 4.98 6.83 4.28
CA PRO A 23 4.72 8.15 3.73
C PRO A 23 5.98 8.93 3.35
N ALA A 24 7.18 8.48 3.74
CA ALA A 24 8.44 9.24 3.67
C ALA A 24 8.70 9.92 2.31
N ASP A 25 8.52 9.21 1.20
CA ASP A 25 8.77 9.72 -0.16
C ASP A 25 7.62 10.56 -0.73
N PHE A 26 6.56 10.77 0.04
CA PHE A 26 5.34 11.48 -0.35
C PHE A 26 4.96 12.60 0.63
N ILE A 27 5.70 12.74 1.74
CA ILE A 27 5.49 13.78 2.74
C ILE A 27 5.58 15.16 2.08
N VAL A 28 4.66 16.02 2.49
CA VAL A 28 4.69 17.45 2.23
C VAL A 28 4.77 18.16 3.58
N THR A 29 5.33 19.38 3.61
CA THR A 29 5.42 20.18 4.83
C THR A 29 4.04 20.38 5.43
N SER A 30 3.82 19.87 6.65
CA SER A 30 2.55 19.89 7.38
C SER A 30 2.82 19.71 8.87
N GLU A 31 1.79 19.91 9.70
CA GLU A 31 1.84 19.50 11.10
C GLU A 31 1.47 18.02 11.22
N PHE A 32 2.18 17.31 12.09
CA PHE A 32 2.03 15.87 12.25
C PHE A 32 1.69 15.51 13.71
N LYS A 33 0.91 14.45 13.86
CA LYS A 33 0.70 13.75 15.13
C LYS A 33 1.34 12.37 15.05
N ASN A 34 2.09 12.00 16.09
CA ASN A 34 2.70 10.68 16.19
C ASN A 34 1.71 9.66 16.77
N TYR A 35 1.71 8.47 16.20
CA TYR A 35 0.94 7.31 16.66
C TYR A 35 1.89 6.17 16.96
N ASN A 36 1.71 5.54 18.12
CA ASN A 36 2.39 4.30 18.46
C ASN A 36 1.64 3.14 17.81
N LEU A 37 2.38 2.28 17.12
CA LEU A 37 1.87 1.13 16.40
C LEU A 37 2.52 -0.16 16.93
N PRO A 38 1.84 -1.31 16.80
CA PRO A 38 2.33 -2.61 17.30
C PRO A 38 3.58 -3.13 16.58
N GLY A 39 3.95 -2.57 15.41
CA GLY A 39 5.06 -3.07 14.61
C GLY A 39 4.77 -4.39 13.88
N ASN A 40 3.48 -4.73 13.71
CA ASN A 40 3.01 -5.83 12.87
C ASN A 40 2.12 -5.32 11.73
N GLY A 41 1.60 -6.24 10.91
CA GLY A 41 0.71 -5.92 9.81
C GLY A 41 -0.63 -5.40 10.31
N LEU A 42 -1.12 -4.34 9.67
CA LEU A 42 -2.42 -3.74 9.95
C LEU A 42 -3.41 -4.05 8.82
N LEU A 43 -4.67 -4.17 9.20
CA LEU A 43 -5.82 -4.33 8.32
C LEU A 43 -6.90 -3.33 8.71
N ILE A 44 -7.76 -2.96 7.75
CA ILE A 44 -8.97 -2.21 8.05
C ILE A 44 -10.02 -3.21 8.52
N GLY A 45 -10.49 -3.03 9.74
CA GLY A 45 -11.54 -3.80 10.39
C GLY A 45 -12.92 -3.26 10.06
N LYS A 46 -13.79 -3.17 11.07
CA LYS A 46 -15.17 -2.70 10.89
C LYS A 46 -15.25 -1.19 10.72
N GLU A 47 -16.24 -0.75 9.95
CA GLU A 47 -16.69 0.63 9.93
C GLU A 47 -17.86 0.80 10.91
N PHE A 48 -17.85 1.87 11.69
CA PHE A 48 -18.94 2.22 12.60
C PHE A 48 -19.14 3.73 12.63
N PHE A 49 -20.28 4.20 12.15
CA PHE A 49 -20.62 5.63 12.05
C PHE A 49 -19.57 6.51 11.33
N GLY A 50 -18.95 5.98 10.27
CA GLY A 50 -17.91 6.69 9.50
C GLY A 50 -16.51 6.59 10.09
N ASP A 51 -16.37 6.05 11.31
CA ASP A 51 -15.08 5.67 11.87
C ASP A 51 -14.66 4.30 11.38
N TYR A 52 -13.37 4.13 11.13
CA TYR A 52 -12.77 2.88 10.68
C TYR A 52 -11.85 2.32 11.75
N GLU A 53 -12.08 1.06 12.10
CA GLU A 53 -11.21 0.28 12.96
C GLU A 53 -9.96 -0.15 12.18
N LEU A 54 -8.79 -0.03 12.81
CA LEU A 54 -7.58 -0.70 12.36
C LEU A 54 -7.27 -1.83 13.32
N ILE A 55 -7.09 -3.03 12.78
CA ILE A 55 -6.80 -4.24 13.53
C ILE A 55 -5.42 -4.78 13.16
N SER A 56 -4.82 -5.54 14.07
CA SER A 56 -3.61 -6.28 13.78
C SER A 56 -3.89 -7.53 12.93
N ALA A 57 -2.84 -8.17 12.42
CA ALA A 57 -2.95 -9.43 11.69
C ALA A 57 -3.63 -10.56 12.52
N GLU A 58 -3.57 -10.46 13.85
CA GLU A 58 -4.21 -11.39 14.79
C GLU A 58 -5.68 -11.04 15.10
N GLY A 59 -6.20 -9.94 14.54
CA GLY A 59 -7.58 -9.50 14.71
C GLY A 59 -7.84 -8.62 15.93
N SER A 60 -6.80 -8.19 16.64
CA SER A 60 -6.93 -7.28 17.80
C SER A 60 -7.08 -5.83 17.34
N GLU A 61 -8.01 -5.08 17.95
CA GLU A 61 -8.14 -3.63 17.73
C GLU A 61 -6.86 -2.91 18.10
N VAL A 62 -6.34 -2.09 17.19
CA VAL A 62 -5.13 -1.28 17.37
C VAL A 62 -5.50 0.17 17.63
N LEU A 63 -6.34 0.75 16.75
CA LEU A 63 -6.84 2.12 16.89
C LEU A 63 -8.06 2.33 15.99
N ARG A 64 -8.78 3.42 16.22
CA ARG A 64 -9.90 3.87 15.39
C ARG A 64 -9.61 5.23 14.77
N VAL A 65 -10.02 5.42 13.52
CA VAL A 65 -9.82 6.68 12.79
C VAL A 65 -11.12 7.21 12.19
N GLU A 66 -11.25 8.53 12.15
CA GLU A 66 -12.48 9.25 11.78
C GLU A 66 -12.76 9.29 10.27
N SER A 67 -11.93 8.66 9.44
CA SER A 67 -12.13 8.64 7.99
C SER A 67 -11.43 7.48 7.30
N TYR A 68 -11.98 7.07 6.15
CA TYR A 68 -11.35 6.05 5.31
C TYR A 68 -10.01 6.52 4.73
N GLU A 69 -9.86 7.82 4.44
CA GLU A 69 -8.59 8.36 3.94
C GLU A 69 -7.49 8.26 4.98
N LYS A 70 -7.82 8.52 6.25
CA LYS A 70 -6.90 8.31 7.36
C LYS A 70 -6.58 6.83 7.52
N ALA A 71 -7.58 5.93 7.42
CA ALA A 71 -7.36 4.49 7.45
C ALA A 71 -6.39 4.04 6.34
N LYS A 72 -6.61 4.47 5.09
CA LYS A 72 -5.72 4.20 3.95
C LYS A 72 -4.29 4.66 4.23
N TYR A 73 -4.12 5.84 4.81
CA TYR A 73 -2.79 6.36 5.17
C TYR A 73 -2.04 5.39 6.08
N PHE A 74 -2.69 4.92 7.14
CA PHE A 74 -2.09 3.95 8.07
C PHE A 74 -1.71 2.65 7.37
N ILE A 75 -2.59 2.11 6.52
CA ILE A 75 -2.31 0.86 5.78
C ILE A 75 -1.13 1.04 4.82
N TYR A 76 -1.12 2.11 4.02
CA TYR A 76 -0.02 2.39 3.10
C TYR A 76 1.31 2.61 3.82
N ALA A 77 1.27 3.27 4.98
CA ALA A 77 2.44 3.50 5.82
C ALA A 77 2.94 2.23 6.55
N ASN A 78 2.08 1.22 6.67
CA ASN A 78 2.39 -0.01 7.41
C ASN A 78 3.18 -1.05 6.58
N ARG A 79 3.53 -0.76 5.33
CA ARG A 79 4.37 -1.62 4.49
C ARG A 79 5.61 -2.17 5.20
N ASN A 80 6.30 -1.30 5.95
CA ASN A 80 7.51 -1.65 6.71
C ASN A 80 7.25 -1.87 8.21
N LYS A 81 5.97 -1.95 8.61
CA LYS A 81 5.52 -2.22 9.98
C LYS A 81 6.21 -1.32 11.03
N PRO A 82 6.15 0.02 10.86
CA PRO A 82 6.80 0.93 11.79
C PRO A 82 6.16 0.84 13.18
N LYS A 83 6.96 1.08 14.22
CA LYS A 83 6.46 1.21 15.62
C LYS A 83 5.92 2.60 15.94
N ILE A 84 6.36 3.60 15.18
CA ILE A 84 5.92 4.99 15.33
C ILE A 84 5.61 5.51 13.93
N LEU A 85 4.44 6.11 13.77
CA LEU A 85 4.01 6.73 12.52
C LEU A 85 3.62 8.19 12.76
N ALA A 86 4.27 9.10 12.02
CA ALA A 86 3.86 10.48 11.92
C ALA A 86 2.74 10.60 10.88
N VAL A 87 1.58 11.10 11.28
CA VAL A 87 0.40 11.28 10.41
C VAL A 87 0.04 12.76 10.35
N PRO A 88 -0.16 13.35 9.16
CA PRO A 88 -0.60 14.74 9.04
C PRO A 88 -1.91 14.97 9.81
N ILE A 89 -2.03 16.15 10.42
CA ILE A 89 -3.27 16.56 11.11
C ILE A 89 -4.34 16.96 10.09
N ASP A 90 -3.94 17.60 8.99
CA ASP A 90 -4.85 18.04 7.93
C ASP A 90 -5.27 16.88 7.01
N GLU A 91 -6.58 16.65 6.97
CA GLU A 91 -7.22 15.62 6.15
C GLU A 91 -7.00 15.83 4.64
N THR A 92 -6.89 17.09 4.20
CA THR A 92 -6.62 17.41 2.79
C THR A 92 -5.23 16.93 2.39
N THR A 93 -4.25 17.13 3.27
CA THR A 93 -2.88 16.62 3.13
C THR A 93 -2.87 15.09 3.06
N ILE A 94 -3.57 14.41 3.98
CA ILE A 94 -3.71 12.94 3.95
C ILE A 94 -4.24 12.46 2.60
N ARG A 95 -5.36 13.02 2.15
CA ARG A 95 -6.00 12.66 0.87
C ARG A 95 -5.06 12.88 -0.32
N ASN A 96 -4.32 13.99 -0.32
CA ASN A 96 -3.37 14.29 -1.39
C ASN A 96 -2.18 13.34 -1.41
N MET A 97 -1.66 12.96 -0.24
CA MET A 97 -0.59 11.98 -0.12
C MET A 97 -1.04 10.60 -0.59
N ASN A 98 -2.21 10.14 -0.14
CA ASN A 98 -2.83 8.89 -0.60
C ASN A 98 -2.97 8.89 -2.13
N LYS A 99 -3.56 9.94 -2.72
CA LYS A 99 -3.73 10.06 -4.18
C LYS A 99 -2.40 9.99 -4.93
N LYS A 100 -1.35 10.62 -4.43
CA LYS A 100 -0.01 10.57 -5.05
C LYS A 100 0.58 9.16 -5.00
N TYR A 101 0.44 8.48 -3.87
CA TYR A 101 0.91 7.11 -3.69
C TYR A 101 0.12 6.11 -4.56
N GLU A 102 -1.20 6.26 -4.58
CA GLU A 102 -2.10 5.47 -5.41
C GLU A 102 -1.75 5.61 -6.90
N LYS A 103 -1.53 6.84 -7.39
CA LYS A 103 -1.05 7.06 -8.77
C LYS A 103 0.30 6.39 -9.04
N TYR A 104 1.20 6.37 -8.06
CA TYR A 104 2.48 5.68 -8.18
C TYR A 104 2.28 4.16 -8.29
N LEU A 105 1.45 3.56 -7.43
CA LEU A 105 1.10 2.14 -7.52
C LEU A 105 0.43 1.81 -8.86
N ASP A 106 -0.52 2.64 -9.31
CA ASP A 106 -1.21 2.47 -10.59
C ASP A 106 -0.22 2.51 -11.77
N SER A 107 0.84 3.32 -11.68
CA SER A 107 1.92 3.35 -12.68
C SER A 107 2.73 2.06 -12.70
N ILE A 108 3.00 1.44 -11.54
CA ILE A 108 3.66 0.14 -11.44
C ILE A 108 2.76 -0.93 -12.04
N ILE A 109 1.49 -0.98 -11.63
CA ILE A 109 0.50 -1.95 -12.14
C ILE A 109 0.42 -1.87 -13.67
N LYS A 110 0.35 -0.66 -14.23
CA LYS A 110 0.31 -0.45 -15.68
C LYS A 110 1.55 -0.99 -16.39
N ARG A 111 2.75 -0.76 -15.84
CA ARG A 111 4.00 -1.27 -16.42
C ARG A 111 4.03 -2.80 -16.42
N ILE A 112 3.62 -3.43 -15.31
CA ILE A 112 3.55 -4.90 -15.21
C ILE A 112 2.50 -5.43 -16.20
N ASP A 113 1.31 -4.82 -16.29
CA ASP A 113 0.24 -5.24 -17.21
C ASP A 113 0.70 -5.17 -18.68
N GLN A 114 1.34 -4.07 -19.08
CA GLN A 114 1.85 -3.89 -20.43
C GLN A 114 2.89 -4.95 -20.79
N ASP A 115 3.87 -5.18 -19.91
CA ASP A 115 4.90 -6.20 -20.11
C ASP A 115 4.28 -7.61 -20.12
N TYR A 116 3.34 -7.88 -19.20
CA TYR A 116 2.64 -9.16 -19.12
C TYR A 116 1.89 -9.49 -20.41
N ARG A 117 1.07 -8.57 -20.90
CA ARG A 117 0.30 -8.75 -22.14
C ARG A 117 1.17 -8.92 -23.37
N SER A 118 2.36 -8.32 -23.38
CA SER A 118 3.32 -8.48 -24.49
C SER A 118 3.93 -9.90 -24.54
N LYS A 119 4.12 -10.53 -23.37
CA LYS A 119 4.78 -11.83 -23.22
C LYS A 119 3.81 -13.00 -23.16
N PHE A 120 2.58 -12.76 -22.72
CA PHE A 120 1.51 -13.76 -22.59
C PHE A 120 0.22 -13.28 -23.29
N PRO A 121 0.20 -13.17 -24.63
CA PRO A 121 -0.98 -12.74 -25.36
C PRO A 121 -2.19 -13.66 -25.08
N GLY A 122 -3.33 -13.08 -24.69
CA GLY A 122 -4.56 -13.82 -24.43
C GLY A 122 -4.69 -14.46 -23.03
N ALA A 123 -3.66 -14.37 -22.18
CA ALA A 123 -3.72 -14.85 -20.81
C ALA A 123 -4.65 -14.00 -19.93
N LYS A 124 -5.45 -14.64 -19.06
CA LYS A 124 -6.50 -13.99 -18.23
C LYS A 124 -6.13 -13.80 -16.76
N ASN A 125 -4.99 -14.32 -16.33
CA ASN A 125 -4.56 -14.44 -14.94
C ASN A 125 -3.69 -13.27 -14.44
N PHE A 126 -3.68 -12.13 -15.13
CA PHE A 126 -2.89 -10.96 -14.72
C PHE A 126 -3.13 -10.56 -13.26
N SER A 127 -4.39 -10.61 -12.78
CA SER A 127 -4.72 -10.28 -11.39
C SER A 127 -4.01 -11.17 -10.37
N GLU A 128 -3.86 -12.46 -10.67
CA GLU A 128 -3.15 -13.41 -9.80
C GLU A 128 -1.65 -13.10 -9.78
N ILE A 129 -1.07 -12.89 -10.97
CA ILE A 129 0.34 -12.53 -11.14
C ILE A 129 0.67 -11.24 -10.38
N LEU A 130 -0.18 -10.22 -10.53
CA LEU A 130 -0.03 -8.94 -9.85
C LEU A 130 -0.09 -9.12 -8.32
N ASN A 131 -1.05 -9.88 -7.82
CA ASN A 131 -1.19 -10.15 -6.39
C ASN A 131 0.04 -10.87 -5.84
N GLN A 132 0.59 -11.85 -6.55
CA GLN A 132 1.82 -12.53 -6.12
C GLN A 132 3.01 -11.58 -6.02
N ILE A 133 3.19 -10.70 -7.01
CA ILE A 133 4.25 -9.68 -7.00
C ILE A 133 4.05 -8.70 -5.83
N PHE A 134 2.83 -8.17 -5.67
CA PHE A 134 2.51 -7.17 -4.65
C PHE A 134 2.64 -7.74 -3.23
N ASN A 135 2.13 -8.95 -2.99
CA ASN A 135 2.27 -9.64 -1.71
C ASN A 135 3.73 -9.87 -1.34
N HIS A 136 4.58 -10.28 -2.29
CA HIS A 136 6.01 -10.46 -2.04
C HIS A 136 6.73 -9.14 -1.67
N LEU A 137 6.19 -8.00 -2.11
CA LEU A 137 6.77 -6.67 -1.87
C LEU A 137 6.06 -5.91 -0.73
N ASN A 138 5.10 -6.55 -0.06
CA ASN A 138 4.20 -5.95 0.93
C ASN A 138 3.50 -4.68 0.41
N LEU A 139 3.14 -4.67 -0.87
CA LEU A 139 2.41 -3.57 -1.49
C LEU A 139 0.91 -3.89 -1.49
N ILE A 140 0.10 -2.88 -1.19
CA ILE A 140 -1.36 -2.98 -1.20
C ILE A 140 -1.91 -1.76 -1.92
N ARG A 141 -2.81 -1.99 -2.88
CA ARG A 141 -3.61 -0.95 -3.52
C ARG A 141 -5.05 -1.08 -3.02
N LEU A 142 -5.43 -0.25 -2.06
CA LEU A 142 -6.81 -0.20 -1.57
C LEU A 142 -7.71 0.42 -2.64
N LYS A 143 -8.97 -0.01 -2.69
CA LYS A 143 -9.96 0.55 -3.62
C LYS A 143 -10.51 1.87 -3.11
#